data_AF-A0A9D6GQD0-F1
#
_entry.id   AF-A0A9D6GQD0-F1
#
_cell.length_a   1.000
_cell.length_b   1.000
_cell.length_c   1.000
_cell.angle_alpha   90.00
_cell.angle_beta   90.00
_cell.angle_gamma   90.00
#
_symmetry.space_group_name_H-M   'P 1'
#
loop_
_entity.id
_entity.type
_entity.pdbx_description
1 polymer ?
#
loop_
_entity_poly.entity_id
_entity_poly.type
_entity_poly.pdbx_seq_one_letter_code
_entity_poly.pdbx_strand_id
1 'polypeptide(L)'
;MLKRIFFFVSLTLISTMATGRTWYPTKLYLDSKPIQVYFNDGDTFHYLSNGARISARLTGYNTLESFGPIHQWGQWTPEELFGIAKAATQEARKGSWYCHSGSHSDTYGRQLVSCPDLAKHLIDRGLAHVMLINSTERSPLLSFQAQAIQNQLGFWKKGVPAYVLSSVHSADESHRRAYDRLVSTQTGRSFLIVHNRTYSPCQKVQHTLSASEYSSSMVYLLSNQRYRASNPC
;
A
#
# COMPACT_ATOMS: atom_id res chain seq x y z
N MET A 1 64.47 -13.84 42.78
CA MET A 1 63.43 -12.80 42.69
C MET A 1 63.42 -12.25 41.27
N LEU A 2 62.34 -12.47 40.50
CA LEU A 2 61.75 -11.50 39.56
C LEU A 2 60.50 -12.16 38.96
N LYS A 3 59.32 -11.83 39.51
CA LYS A 3 58.01 -12.27 39.00
C LYS A 3 57.65 -11.36 37.82
N ARG A 4 57.49 -11.94 36.62
CA ARG A 4 56.94 -11.23 35.46
C ARG A 4 55.42 -11.20 35.59
N ILE A 5 54.87 -9.99 35.75
CA ILE A 5 53.44 -9.71 35.77
C ILE A 5 53.00 -9.50 34.32
N PHE A 6 52.12 -10.36 33.81
CA PHE A 6 51.44 -10.15 32.53
C PHE A 6 50.17 -9.31 32.78
N PHE A 7 50.16 -8.09 32.27
CA PHE A 7 48.96 -7.25 32.20
C PHE A 7 48.12 -7.70 31.00
N PHE A 8 46.96 -8.32 31.25
CA PHE A 8 45.93 -8.54 30.25
C PHE A 8 45.10 -7.25 30.11
N VAL A 9 45.35 -6.48 29.05
CA VAL A 9 44.48 -5.37 28.65
C VAL A 9 43.31 -5.98 27.87
N SER A 10 42.16 -6.13 28.53
CA SER A 10 40.92 -6.52 27.87
C SER A 10 40.37 -5.34 27.08
N LEU A 11 40.46 -5.41 25.76
CA LEU A 11 39.94 -4.40 24.83
C LEU A 11 38.44 -4.66 24.61
N THR A 12 37.58 -4.05 25.41
CA THR A 12 36.12 -4.11 25.22
C THR A 12 35.72 -3.28 24.01
N LEU A 13 35.50 -3.94 22.87
CA LEU A 13 34.86 -3.36 21.69
C LEU A 13 33.39 -3.03 22.01
N ILE A 14 33.13 -1.77 22.38
CA ILE A 14 31.78 -1.23 22.46
C ILE A 14 31.28 -1.07 21.01
N SER A 15 30.55 -2.07 20.52
CA SER A 15 29.83 -1.96 19.26
C SER A 15 28.65 -1.01 19.44
N THR A 16 28.81 0.24 19.03
CA THR A 16 27.70 1.16 18.82
C THR A 16 26.87 0.64 17.64
N MET A 17 25.81 -0.10 17.93
CA MET A 17 24.76 -0.43 16.97
C MET A 17 24.06 0.87 16.57
N ALA A 18 24.57 1.53 15.53
CA ALA A 18 23.86 2.61 14.87
C ALA A 18 22.54 2.03 14.32
N THR A 19 21.42 2.39 14.94
CA THR A 19 20.07 2.08 14.47
C THR A 19 19.68 2.98 13.30
N GLY A 20 20.54 3.06 12.29
CA GLY A 20 20.14 3.59 10.99
C GLY A 20 19.26 2.56 10.30
N ARG A 21 17.98 2.87 10.06
CA ARG A 21 17.18 2.08 9.10
C ARG A 21 17.95 2.07 7.78
N THR A 22 18.54 0.93 7.44
CA THR A 22 19.11 0.71 6.11
C THR A 22 17.97 0.61 5.13
N TRP A 23 17.67 1.73 4.49
CA TRP A 23 16.71 1.79 3.40
C TRP A 23 17.38 1.18 2.18
N TYR A 24 17.09 -0.08 1.90
CA TYR A 24 17.57 -0.74 0.69
C TYR A 24 16.85 -0.14 -0.51
N PRO A 25 17.55 0.57 -1.41
CA PRO A 25 16.92 1.07 -2.62
C PRO A 25 16.46 -0.09 -3.49
N THR A 26 15.24 0.01 -3.99
CA THR A 26 14.71 -0.93 -4.97
C THR A 26 15.20 -0.56 -6.36
N LYS A 27 15.64 -1.55 -7.13
CA LYS A 27 16.02 -1.37 -8.53
C LYS A 27 14.75 -1.31 -9.38
N LEU A 28 14.47 -0.16 -9.99
CA LEU A 28 13.32 0.02 -10.87
C LEU A 28 13.81 0.63 -12.19
N TYR A 29 13.35 0.09 -13.31
CA TYR A 29 13.65 0.61 -14.65
C TYR A 29 12.43 1.38 -15.15
N LEU A 30 12.48 2.71 -15.10
CA LEU A 30 11.42 3.58 -15.59
C LEU A 30 11.76 4.03 -17.01
N ASP A 31 10.95 3.64 -17.99
CA ASP A 31 11.18 3.91 -19.41
C ASP A 31 12.60 3.48 -19.84
N SER A 32 12.97 2.26 -19.44
CA SER A 32 14.30 1.64 -19.62
C SER A 32 15.46 2.31 -18.88
N LYS A 33 15.22 3.35 -18.07
CA LYS A 33 16.26 4.01 -17.26
C LYS A 33 16.25 3.45 -15.83
N PRO A 34 17.37 2.92 -15.33
CA PRO A 34 17.45 2.50 -13.93
C PRO A 34 17.34 3.72 -13.03
N ILE A 35 16.39 3.68 -12.10
CA ILE A 35 16.19 4.69 -11.07
C ILE A 35 16.19 4.04 -9.68
N GLN A 36 16.70 4.78 -8.71
CA GLN A 36 16.63 4.41 -7.31
C GLN A 36 15.31 4.92 -6.72
N VAL A 37 14.49 4.01 -6.22
CA VAL A 37 13.17 4.34 -5.68
C VAL A 37 13.04 3.95 -4.21
N TYR A 38 12.11 4.62 -3.54
CA TYR A 38 11.71 4.37 -2.17
C TYR A 38 10.21 4.12 -2.08
N PHE A 39 9.80 2.87 -1.88
CA PHE A 39 8.41 2.50 -1.63
C PHE A 39 7.99 2.93 -0.22
N ASN A 40 6.97 3.77 -0.11
CA ASN A 40 6.32 4.09 1.17
C ASN A 40 5.05 3.27 1.42
N ASP A 41 4.47 2.73 0.36
CA ASP A 41 3.40 1.73 0.39
C ASP A 41 3.63 0.68 -0.71
N GLY A 42 2.83 -0.38 -0.79
CA GLY A 42 2.97 -1.44 -1.78
C GLY A 42 2.64 -1.02 -3.22
N ASP A 43 2.10 0.18 -3.40
CA ASP A 43 1.66 0.70 -4.69
C ASP A 43 2.05 2.18 -4.94
N THR A 44 2.90 2.73 -4.07
CA THR A 44 3.37 4.12 -4.11
C THR A 44 4.86 4.19 -3.77
N PHE A 45 5.63 4.92 -4.58
CA PHE A 45 7.05 5.13 -4.34
C PHE A 45 7.48 6.57 -4.62
N HIS A 46 8.67 6.93 -4.13
CA HIS A 46 9.32 8.22 -4.35
C HIS A 46 10.67 8.02 -5.02
N TYR A 47 11.09 8.97 -5.84
CA TYR A 47 12.44 9.00 -6.42
C TYR A 47 12.88 10.44 -6.66
N LEU A 48 14.19 10.64 -6.89
CA LEU A 48 14.74 11.95 -7.22
C LEU A 48 14.87 12.11 -8.73
N SER A 49 14.42 13.24 -9.26
CA SER A 49 14.57 13.64 -10.65
C SER A 49 14.95 15.11 -10.71
N ASN A 50 16.11 15.43 -11.31
CA ASN A 50 16.62 16.81 -11.43
C ASN A 50 16.63 17.58 -10.09
N GLY A 51 17.01 16.92 -8.99
CA GLY A 51 17.04 17.51 -7.65
C GLY A 51 15.68 17.65 -6.96
N ALA A 52 14.57 17.35 -7.65
CA ALA A 52 13.23 17.35 -7.09
C ALA A 52 12.79 15.94 -6.68
N ARG A 53 12.04 15.83 -5.57
CA ARG A 53 11.39 14.59 -5.16
C ARG A 53 10.09 14.40 -5.94
N ILE A 54 10.03 13.31 -6.69
CA ILE A 54 8.83 12.87 -7.42
C ILE A 54 8.14 11.78 -6.62
N SER A 55 6.81 11.87 -6.50
CA SER A 55 5.95 10.83 -5.95
C SER A 55 5.23 10.14 -7.10
N ALA A 56 5.24 8.81 -7.13
CA ALA A 56 4.63 8.01 -8.18
C ALA A 56 3.62 7.02 -7.59
N ARG A 57 2.47 6.87 -8.27
CA ARG A 57 1.41 5.91 -7.94
C ARG A 57 1.33 4.85 -9.04
N LEU A 58 1.36 3.59 -8.64
CA LEU A 58 1.26 2.46 -9.55
C LEU A 58 -0.17 2.27 -10.06
N THR A 59 -0.32 2.08 -11.36
CA THR A 59 -1.63 1.93 -12.01
C THR A 59 -2.01 0.47 -12.21
N GLY A 60 -3.31 0.20 -12.34
CA GLY A 60 -3.86 -1.14 -12.60
C GLY A 60 -4.10 -1.99 -11.35
N TYR A 61 -3.57 -1.60 -10.20
CA TYR A 61 -3.78 -2.30 -8.93
C TYR A 61 -3.72 -1.36 -7.72
N ASN A 62 -4.18 -1.87 -6.57
CA ASN A 62 -4.12 -1.20 -5.28
C ASN A 62 -3.70 -2.21 -4.20
N THR A 63 -2.84 -1.78 -3.28
CA THR A 63 -2.57 -2.52 -2.04
C THR A 63 -3.43 -1.98 -0.91
N LEU A 64 -3.58 -2.76 0.17
CA LEU A 64 -4.17 -2.19 1.37
C LEU A 64 -3.28 -1.05 1.86
N GLU A 65 -3.92 0.03 2.31
CA GLU A 65 -3.21 1.20 2.84
C GLU A 65 -2.37 0.81 4.06
N SER A 66 -1.12 1.28 4.09
CA SER A 66 -0.14 0.91 5.11
C SER A 66 0.12 2.03 6.14
N PHE A 67 -0.79 2.97 6.32
CA PHE A 67 -0.67 4.01 7.36
C PHE A 67 -1.25 3.63 8.73
N GLY A 68 -1.85 2.45 8.88
CA GLY A 68 -2.33 1.93 10.15
C GLY A 68 -3.27 0.73 10.00
N PRO A 69 -3.71 0.13 11.11
CA PRO A 69 -4.68 -0.96 11.14
C PRO A 69 -6.10 -0.44 10.91
N ILE A 70 -6.35 0.00 9.68
CA ILE A 70 -7.58 0.70 9.31
C ILE A 70 -8.55 -0.15 8.49
N HIS A 71 -8.09 -1.24 7.89
CA HIS A 71 -8.92 -2.11 7.04
C HIS A 71 -9.53 -3.25 7.86
N GLN A 72 -10.77 -3.64 7.57
CA GLN A 72 -11.39 -4.82 8.21
C GLN A 72 -12.49 -5.45 7.34
N TRP A 73 -12.52 -6.78 7.28
CA TRP A 73 -13.64 -7.59 6.78
C TRP A 73 -13.50 -9.05 7.23
N GLY A 74 -14.59 -9.82 7.11
CA GLY A 74 -14.58 -11.25 7.44
C GLY A 74 -14.07 -11.50 8.86
N GLN A 75 -13.16 -12.48 9.00
CA GLN A 75 -12.53 -12.84 10.28
C GLN A 75 -11.14 -12.20 10.47
N TRP A 76 -10.78 -11.22 9.65
CA TRP A 76 -9.53 -10.50 9.83
C TRP A 76 -9.62 -9.50 10.97
N THR A 77 -8.56 -9.43 11.79
CA THR A 77 -8.34 -8.24 12.62
C THR A 77 -7.70 -7.12 11.79
N PRO A 78 -7.88 -5.86 12.17
CA PRO A 78 -7.22 -4.74 11.49
C PRO A 78 -5.68 -4.83 11.47
N GLU A 79 -5.05 -5.37 12.52
CA GLU A 79 -3.60 -5.53 12.63
C GLU A 79 -3.06 -6.59 11.67
N GLU A 80 -3.81 -7.67 11.47
CA GLU A 80 -3.42 -8.71 10.51
C GLU A 80 -3.43 -8.16 9.08
N LEU A 81 -4.46 -7.40 8.70
CA LEU A 81 -4.54 -6.75 7.39
C LEU A 81 -3.45 -5.68 7.22
N PHE A 82 -3.12 -4.97 8.29
CA PHE A 82 -1.99 -4.05 8.29
C PHE A 82 -0.64 -4.76 8.08
N GLY A 83 -0.45 -5.93 8.70
CA GLY A 83 0.70 -6.80 8.45
C GLY A 83 0.82 -7.17 6.97
N ILE A 84 -0.31 -7.47 6.31
CA ILE A 84 -0.35 -7.78 4.87
C ILE A 84 -0.03 -6.55 4.02
N ALA A 85 -0.55 -5.37 4.37
CA ALA A 85 -0.19 -4.10 3.72
C ALA A 85 1.33 -3.85 3.77
N LYS A 86 1.95 -4.11 4.93
CA LYS A 86 3.41 -4.02 5.10
C LYS A 86 4.17 -5.09 4.31
N ALA A 87 3.65 -6.31 4.24
CA ALA A 87 4.23 -7.37 3.41
C ALA A 87 4.23 -6.96 1.93
N ALA A 88 3.17 -6.34 1.42
CA ALA A 88 3.12 -5.83 0.04
C ALA A 88 4.24 -4.81 -0.22
N THR A 89 4.46 -3.87 0.71
CA THR A 89 5.57 -2.90 0.63
C THR A 89 6.93 -3.59 0.63
N GLN A 90 7.12 -4.61 1.47
CA GLN A 90 8.38 -5.37 1.53
C GLN A 90 8.64 -6.16 0.25
N GLU A 91 7.62 -6.78 -0.33
CA GLU A 91 7.73 -7.51 -1.60
C GLU A 91 8.05 -6.57 -2.76
N ALA A 92 7.38 -5.41 -2.83
CA ALA A 92 7.71 -4.37 -3.80
C ALA A 92 9.17 -3.94 -3.70
N ARG A 93 9.77 -3.96 -2.49
CA ARG A 93 11.15 -3.54 -2.28
C ARG A 93 12.23 -4.52 -2.73
N LYS A 94 11.93 -5.82 -2.76
CA LYS A 94 12.90 -6.90 -3.00
C LYS A 94 13.19 -7.16 -4.47
N GLY A 95 12.28 -6.77 -5.37
CA GLY A 95 12.38 -7.11 -6.79
C GLY A 95 13.19 -6.14 -7.63
N SER A 96 13.23 -6.45 -8.93
CA SER A 96 13.63 -5.55 -9.98
C SER A 96 12.47 -5.41 -10.96
N TRP A 97 11.99 -4.20 -11.16
CA TRP A 97 10.71 -3.97 -11.86
C TRP A 97 10.91 -3.10 -13.09
N TYR A 98 10.30 -3.51 -14.20
CA TYR A 98 10.25 -2.74 -15.43
C TYR A 98 8.93 -1.99 -15.50
N CYS A 99 9.03 -0.68 -15.70
CA CYS A 99 7.92 0.24 -15.56
C CYS A 99 7.91 1.28 -16.66
N HIS A 100 6.71 1.77 -16.95
CA HIS A 100 6.45 2.80 -17.95
C HIS A 100 5.80 4.01 -17.29
N SER A 101 6.29 5.20 -17.62
CA SER A 101 5.62 6.43 -17.19
C SER A 101 4.31 6.62 -17.94
N GLY A 102 3.27 7.01 -17.21
CA GLY A 102 2.03 7.50 -17.79
C GLY A 102 2.15 8.97 -18.20
N SER A 103 1.26 9.40 -19.09
CA SER A 103 1.18 10.81 -19.55
C SER A 103 0.53 11.76 -18.54
N HIS A 104 -0.01 11.23 -17.44
CA HIS A 104 -0.81 12.00 -16.49
C HIS A 104 -0.37 11.78 -15.05
N SER A 105 -0.64 12.78 -14.22
CA SER A 105 -0.61 12.65 -12.76
C SER A 105 -1.99 12.37 -12.23
N ASP A 106 -2.05 11.78 -11.04
CA ASP A 106 -3.30 11.64 -10.32
C ASP A 106 -3.77 12.96 -9.68
N THR A 107 -4.89 12.87 -8.97
CA THR A 107 -5.52 14.01 -8.30
C THR A 107 -4.69 14.64 -7.19
N TYR A 108 -3.67 13.93 -6.70
CA TYR A 108 -2.72 14.36 -5.67
C TYR A 108 -1.39 14.82 -6.28
N GLY A 109 -1.30 14.91 -7.61
CA GLY A 109 -0.08 15.30 -8.31
C GLY A 109 0.97 14.19 -8.39
N ARG A 110 0.64 12.94 -8.04
CA ARG A 110 1.56 11.81 -8.16
C ARG A 110 1.63 11.37 -9.62
N GLN A 111 2.83 11.15 -10.14
CA GLN A 111 3.01 10.60 -11.48
C GLN A 111 2.38 9.20 -11.55
N LEU A 112 1.60 8.92 -12.58
CA LEU A 112 1.08 7.58 -12.81
C LEU A 112 2.16 6.73 -13.49
N VAL A 113 2.40 5.53 -12.96
CA VAL A 113 3.40 4.60 -13.49
C VAL A 113 2.75 3.23 -13.64
N SER A 114 3.05 2.51 -14.72
CA SER A 114 2.62 1.12 -14.91
C SER A 114 3.82 0.20 -14.70
N CYS A 115 3.71 -0.80 -13.83
CA CYS A 115 4.72 -1.83 -13.62
C CYS A 115 4.05 -3.22 -13.70
N PRO A 116 3.84 -3.79 -14.90
CA PRO A 116 3.05 -5.01 -15.08
C PRO A 116 3.56 -6.21 -14.26
N ASP A 117 4.88 -6.41 -14.19
CA ASP A 117 5.48 -7.53 -13.47
C ASP A 117 5.29 -7.41 -11.95
N LEU A 118 5.44 -6.20 -11.41
CA LEU A 118 5.19 -5.93 -9.99
C LEU A 118 3.70 -6.12 -9.65
N ALA A 119 2.82 -5.59 -10.51
CA ALA A 119 1.37 -5.74 -10.34
C ALA A 119 0.98 -7.22 -10.30
N LYS A 120 1.45 -8.01 -11.27
CA LYS A 120 1.25 -9.47 -11.27
C LYS A 120 1.83 -10.10 -10.01
N HIS A 121 3.07 -9.79 -9.64
CA HIS A 121 3.76 -10.39 -8.49
C HIS A 121 2.99 -10.23 -7.18
N LEU A 122 2.43 -9.03 -6.95
CA LEU A 122 1.66 -8.74 -5.74
C LEU A 122 0.26 -9.34 -5.78
N ILE A 123 -0.44 -9.26 -6.92
CA ILE A 123 -1.80 -9.81 -7.07
C ILE A 123 -1.79 -11.33 -6.92
N ASP A 124 -0.83 -12.01 -7.54
CA ASP A 124 -0.68 -13.48 -7.51
C ASP A 124 -0.49 -14.02 -6.08
N ARG A 125 0.00 -13.17 -5.16
CA ARG A 125 0.18 -13.50 -3.74
C ARG A 125 -0.95 -13.03 -2.83
N GLY A 126 -2.00 -12.41 -3.39
CA GLY A 126 -3.07 -11.80 -2.61
C GLY A 126 -2.59 -10.61 -1.76
N LEU A 127 -1.55 -9.90 -2.20
CA LEU A 127 -1.01 -8.70 -1.54
C LEU A 127 -1.52 -7.40 -2.19
N ALA A 128 -2.15 -7.52 -3.35
CA ALA A 128 -2.79 -6.44 -4.09
C ALA A 128 -4.09 -6.95 -4.72
N HIS A 129 -4.97 -6.02 -5.09
CA HIS A 129 -6.12 -6.29 -5.94
C HIS A 129 -6.11 -5.39 -7.18
N VAL A 130 -6.68 -5.88 -8.27
CA VAL A 130 -6.90 -5.12 -9.50
C VAL A 130 -7.75 -3.89 -9.17
N MET A 131 -7.33 -2.75 -9.70
CA MET A 131 -8.06 -1.49 -9.58
C MET A 131 -8.00 -0.74 -10.90
N LEU A 132 -9.18 -0.51 -11.46
CA LEU A 132 -9.41 0.20 -12.71
C LEU A 132 -10.13 1.51 -12.39
N ILE A 133 -9.47 2.62 -12.65
CA ILE A 133 -10.03 3.96 -12.51
C ILE A 133 -10.53 4.39 -13.89
N ASN A 134 -11.83 4.65 -14.01
CA ASN A 134 -12.47 5.18 -15.23
C ASN A 134 -12.17 4.37 -16.52
N SER A 135 -11.82 3.08 -16.39
CA SER A 135 -11.60 2.19 -17.53
C SER A 135 -12.71 1.16 -17.63
N THR A 136 -13.21 0.97 -18.85
CA THR A 136 -14.15 -0.09 -19.19
C THR A 136 -13.45 -1.38 -19.62
N GLU A 137 -12.17 -1.31 -19.95
CA GLU A 137 -11.37 -2.44 -20.42
C GLU A 137 -11.15 -3.46 -19.30
N ARG A 138 -11.24 -4.74 -19.65
CA ARG A 138 -10.99 -5.83 -18.69
C ARG A 138 -9.49 -6.01 -18.52
N SER A 139 -9.01 -5.97 -17.28
CA SER A 139 -7.60 -6.21 -16.99
C SER A 139 -7.22 -7.68 -17.15
N PRO A 140 -6.09 -8.00 -17.80
CA PRO A 140 -5.54 -9.37 -17.79
C PRO A 140 -5.14 -9.82 -16.39
N LEU A 141 -4.95 -8.90 -15.44
CA LEU A 141 -4.59 -9.23 -14.05
C LEU A 141 -5.72 -9.91 -13.26
N LEU A 142 -6.96 -9.86 -13.76
CA LEU A 142 -8.12 -10.45 -13.07
C LEU A 142 -8.04 -11.97 -12.97
N SER A 143 -7.36 -12.66 -13.89
CA SER A 143 -7.17 -14.11 -13.79
C SER A 143 -6.26 -14.47 -12.62
N PHE A 144 -5.17 -13.73 -12.40
CA PHE A 144 -4.28 -13.91 -11.25
C PHE A 144 -5.00 -13.57 -9.94
N GLN A 145 -5.81 -12.52 -9.91
CA GLN A 145 -6.63 -12.22 -8.73
C GLN A 145 -7.63 -13.34 -8.42
N ALA A 146 -8.32 -13.87 -9.44
CA ALA A 146 -9.27 -14.96 -9.26
C ALA A 146 -8.57 -16.21 -8.70
N GLN A 147 -7.36 -16.53 -9.19
CA GLN A 147 -6.55 -17.62 -8.65
C GLN A 147 -6.13 -17.36 -7.20
N ALA A 148 -5.67 -16.16 -6.87
CA ALA A 148 -5.30 -15.80 -5.49
C ALA A 148 -6.51 -15.87 -4.54
N ILE A 149 -7.69 -15.49 -4.99
CA ILE A 149 -8.95 -15.63 -4.25
C ILE A 149 -9.32 -17.11 -4.04
N GLN A 150 -9.31 -17.90 -5.12
CA GLN A 150 -9.62 -19.33 -5.08
C GLN A 150 -8.69 -20.09 -4.13
N ASN A 151 -7.40 -19.73 -4.14
CA ASN A 151 -6.37 -20.31 -3.29
C ASN A 151 -6.28 -19.64 -1.91
N GLN A 152 -7.18 -18.70 -1.59
CA GLN A 152 -7.26 -18.04 -0.29
C GLN A 152 -5.92 -17.40 0.16
N LEU A 153 -5.22 -16.76 -0.78
CA LEU A 153 -3.90 -16.18 -0.55
C LEU A 153 -3.98 -14.77 0.03
N GLY A 154 -2.95 -14.39 0.79
CA GLY A 154 -2.80 -13.05 1.35
C GLY A 154 -4.04 -12.58 2.09
N PHE A 155 -4.55 -11.39 1.74
CA PHE A 155 -5.71 -10.81 2.42
C PHE A 155 -7.05 -11.47 2.04
N TRP A 156 -7.08 -12.40 1.09
CA TRP A 156 -8.28 -13.17 0.75
C TRP A 156 -8.55 -14.34 1.70
N LYS A 157 -7.56 -14.72 2.53
CA LYS A 157 -7.59 -15.95 3.33
C LYS A 157 -8.78 -16.08 4.27
N LYS A 158 -9.26 -14.97 4.85
CA LYS A 158 -10.35 -14.95 5.84
C LYS A 158 -11.64 -14.31 5.33
N GLY A 159 -11.86 -14.39 4.02
CA GLY A 159 -13.06 -13.91 3.34
C GLY A 159 -12.76 -12.90 2.26
N VAL A 160 -13.70 -12.77 1.33
CA VAL A 160 -13.62 -11.90 0.15
C VAL A 160 -14.87 -11.02 0.14
N PRO A 161 -14.74 -9.70 0.39
CA PRO A 161 -15.87 -8.80 0.26
C PRO A 161 -16.25 -8.66 -1.22
N ALA A 162 -17.49 -8.27 -1.52
CA ALA A 162 -17.88 -7.95 -2.90
C ALA A 162 -17.10 -6.73 -3.42
N TYR A 163 -16.75 -5.81 -2.51
CA TYR A 163 -16.00 -4.60 -2.81
C TYR A 163 -14.94 -4.31 -1.75
N VAL A 164 -13.75 -3.90 -2.17
CA VAL A 164 -12.74 -3.33 -1.27
C VAL A 164 -12.95 -1.81 -1.22
N LEU A 165 -13.17 -1.28 -0.02
CA LEU A 165 -13.16 0.16 0.26
C LEU A 165 -11.70 0.64 0.28
N SER A 166 -11.26 1.30 -0.79
CA SER A 166 -9.85 1.67 -0.99
C SER A 166 -9.52 3.09 -0.51
N SER A 167 -10.50 3.97 -0.38
CA SER A 167 -10.30 5.32 0.14
C SER A 167 -11.57 5.87 0.76
N VAL A 168 -11.41 6.69 1.80
CA VAL A 168 -12.48 7.37 2.54
C VAL A 168 -12.12 8.85 2.63
N HIS A 169 -13.02 9.74 2.21
CA HIS A 169 -12.82 11.19 2.26
C HIS A 169 -14.02 11.88 2.89
N SER A 170 -13.79 12.55 4.01
CA SER A 170 -14.80 13.28 4.77
C SER A 170 -15.08 14.67 4.19
N ALA A 171 -16.28 15.22 4.45
CA ALA A 171 -16.71 16.53 3.95
C ALA A 171 -15.94 17.73 4.54
N ASP A 172 -15.27 17.55 5.66
CA ASP A 172 -14.42 18.56 6.31
C ASP A 172 -12.95 18.49 5.84
N GLU A 173 -12.59 17.56 4.95
CA GLU A 173 -11.28 17.58 4.29
C GLU A 173 -11.21 18.78 3.32
N SER A 174 -10.15 19.59 3.43
CA SER A 174 -10.00 20.89 2.73
C SER A 174 -9.85 20.82 1.20
N HIS A 175 -10.05 19.65 0.60
CA HIS A 175 -9.83 19.44 -0.82
C HIS A 175 -10.94 18.57 -1.43
N ARG A 176 -11.76 19.20 -2.30
CA ARG A 176 -12.77 18.57 -3.18
C ARG A 176 -14.01 18.03 -2.47
N ARG A 177 -14.97 17.59 -3.29
CA ARG A 177 -16.21 16.94 -2.84
C ARG A 177 -15.89 15.63 -2.14
N ALA A 178 -16.47 15.39 -0.97
CA ALA A 178 -16.28 14.16 -0.21
C ALA A 178 -16.75 12.91 -0.97
N TYR A 179 -15.98 11.84 -0.85
CA TYR A 179 -16.27 10.58 -1.51
C TYR A 179 -15.62 9.39 -0.82
N ASP A 180 -16.24 8.24 -0.99
CA ASP A 180 -15.65 6.94 -0.70
C ASP A 180 -15.41 6.19 -2.00
N ARG A 181 -14.31 5.45 -2.12
CA ARG A 181 -14.03 4.64 -3.31
C ARG A 181 -14.17 3.16 -3.01
N LEU A 182 -15.02 2.50 -3.79
CA LEU A 182 -15.16 1.06 -3.76
C LEU A 182 -14.57 0.45 -5.02
N VAL A 183 -13.95 -0.71 -4.87
CA VAL A 183 -13.36 -1.49 -5.97
C VAL A 183 -13.94 -2.89 -5.95
N SER A 184 -14.61 -3.28 -7.03
CA SER A 184 -15.20 -4.62 -7.18
C SER A 184 -14.11 -5.69 -7.15
N THR A 185 -14.26 -6.71 -6.31
CA THR A 185 -13.33 -7.86 -6.26
C THR A 185 -13.49 -8.79 -7.46
N GLN A 186 -14.62 -8.72 -8.16
CA GLN A 186 -14.87 -9.54 -9.35
C GLN A 186 -14.33 -8.89 -10.63
N THR A 187 -14.47 -7.57 -10.76
CA THR A 187 -14.18 -6.86 -12.02
C THR A 187 -12.99 -5.91 -11.93
N GLY A 188 -12.51 -5.59 -10.72
CA GLY A 188 -11.49 -4.57 -10.48
C GLY A 188 -11.97 -3.14 -10.76
N ARG A 189 -13.20 -2.94 -11.22
CA ARG A 189 -13.74 -1.60 -11.51
C ARG A 189 -13.94 -0.83 -10.22
N SER A 190 -13.50 0.43 -10.23
CA SER A 190 -13.74 1.35 -9.12
C SER A 190 -14.85 2.34 -9.43
N PHE A 191 -15.62 2.70 -8.40
CA PHE A 191 -16.59 3.79 -8.47
C PHE A 191 -16.56 4.61 -7.17
N LEU A 192 -17.11 5.81 -7.25
CA LEU A 192 -17.17 6.74 -6.14
C LEU A 192 -18.58 6.79 -5.57
N ILE A 193 -18.70 6.72 -4.24
CA ILE A 193 -19.89 7.13 -3.51
C ILE A 193 -19.63 8.55 -3.03
N VAL A 194 -20.20 9.50 -3.73
CA VAL A 194 -20.07 10.93 -3.41
C VAL A 194 -21.07 11.29 -2.31
N HIS A 195 -20.63 12.03 -1.28
CA HIS A 195 -21.48 12.40 -0.15
C HIS A 195 -21.13 13.77 0.44
N ASN A 196 -21.88 14.20 1.44
CA ASN A 196 -21.64 15.38 2.28
C ASN A 196 -21.40 15.03 3.77
N ARG A 197 -21.21 13.74 4.08
CA ARG A 197 -20.96 13.25 5.44
C ARG A 197 -19.59 13.70 5.94
N THR A 198 -19.56 14.14 7.19
CA THR A 198 -18.35 14.32 7.99
C THR A 198 -18.12 13.06 8.83
N TYR A 199 -16.90 12.53 8.80
CA TYR A 199 -16.49 11.38 9.61
C TYR A 199 -15.67 11.84 10.81
N SER A 200 -15.96 11.29 11.98
CA SER A 200 -15.11 11.50 13.16
C SER A 200 -13.81 10.68 13.03
N PRO A 201 -12.66 11.16 13.55
CA PRO A 201 -11.47 10.34 13.65
C PRO A 201 -11.78 8.99 14.32
N CYS A 202 -11.19 7.91 13.81
CA CYS A 202 -11.44 6.54 14.25
C CYS A 202 -12.85 5.98 13.96
N GLN A 203 -13.68 6.71 13.21
CA GLN A 203 -14.95 6.19 12.75
C GLN A 203 -14.75 5.08 11.72
N LYS A 204 -15.38 3.92 11.95
CA LYS A 204 -15.46 2.84 10.97
C LYS A 204 -16.46 3.21 9.87
N VAL A 205 -15.99 3.20 8.63
CA VAL A 205 -16.81 3.45 7.43
C VAL A 205 -16.97 2.15 6.66
N GLN A 206 -18.20 1.86 6.25
CA GLN A 206 -18.56 0.68 5.48
C GLN A 206 -19.80 1.00 4.63
N HIS A 207 -19.96 0.26 3.52
CA HIS A 207 -21.11 0.40 2.64
C HIS A 207 -21.75 -0.96 2.37
N THR A 208 -23.08 -0.96 2.40
CA THR A 208 -23.90 -2.09 1.99
C THR A 208 -24.61 -1.70 0.71
N LEU A 209 -24.29 -2.36 -0.40
CA LEU A 209 -24.84 -2.03 -1.72
C LEU A 209 -26.09 -2.85 -2.03
N SER A 210 -26.17 -4.06 -1.47
CA SER A 210 -27.35 -4.91 -1.50
C SER A 210 -27.35 -5.83 -0.28
N ALA A 211 -28.44 -6.58 -0.07
CA ALA A 211 -28.56 -7.50 1.08
C ALA A 211 -27.46 -8.57 1.13
N SER A 212 -26.86 -8.91 -0.02
CA SER A 212 -25.79 -9.92 -0.16
C SER A 212 -24.42 -9.33 -0.51
N GLU A 213 -24.33 -8.02 -0.78
CA GLU A 213 -23.07 -7.38 -1.17
C GLU A 213 -22.66 -6.33 -0.14
N TYR A 214 -21.67 -6.72 0.67
CA TYR A 214 -21.00 -5.83 1.60
C TYR A 214 -19.61 -5.42 1.06
N SER A 215 -19.22 -4.18 1.35
CA SER A 215 -17.84 -3.73 1.18
C SER A 215 -16.98 -4.15 2.36
N SER A 216 -15.65 -4.21 2.18
CA SER A 216 -14.75 -4.06 3.32
C SER A 216 -15.03 -2.73 4.03
N SER A 217 -14.57 -2.65 5.27
CA SER A 217 -14.65 -1.45 6.07
C SER A 217 -13.28 -0.82 6.23
N MET A 218 -13.27 0.50 6.42
CA MET A 218 -12.07 1.30 6.59
C MET A 218 -12.29 2.31 7.71
N VAL A 219 -11.33 2.42 8.63
CA VAL A 219 -11.34 3.42 9.69
C VAL A 219 -10.89 4.76 9.12
N TYR A 220 -11.69 5.80 9.32
CA TYR A 220 -11.37 7.15 8.89
C TYR A 220 -10.32 7.78 9.80
N LEU A 221 -9.29 8.36 9.18
CA LEU A 221 -8.23 9.13 9.85
C LEU A 221 -8.06 10.48 9.17
N LEU A 222 -7.75 11.51 9.96
CA LEU A 222 -7.39 12.81 9.44
C LEU A 222 -6.13 12.73 8.59
N SER A 223 -6.07 13.53 7.52
CA SER A 223 -4.93 13.53 6.57
C SER A 223 -3.58 13.74 7.26
N ASN A 224 -3.52 14.56 8.30
CA ASN A 224 -2.31 14.83 9.09
C ASN A 224 -1.92 13.70 10.07
N GLN A 225 -2.81 12.75 10.34
CA GLN A 225 -2.56 11.57 11.17
C GLN A 225 -2.06 10.39 10.34
N ARG A 226 -2.44 10.32 9.06
CA ARG A 226 -1.94 9.32 8.11
C ARG A 226 -0.40 9.43 8.07
N TYR A 227 0.29 8.34 8.39
CA TYR A 227 1.75 8.22 8.39
C TYR A 227 2.55 8.95 9.50
N ARG A 228 1.89 9.54 10.52
CA ARG A 228 2.59 10.21 11.65
C ARG A 228 2.41 9.55 13.02
N ALA A 229 1.34 8.79 13.24
CA ALA A 229 1.06 8.17 14.53
C ALA A 229 1.32 6.65 14.51
N SER A 230 1.91 6.11 15.58
CA SER A 230 2.13 4.67 15.76
C SER A 230 0.84 3.89 16.04
N ASN A 231 -0.20 4.57 16.54
CA ASN A 231 -1.56 4.04 16.62
C ASN A 231 -2.55 5.22 16.67
N PRO A 232 -3.17 5.59 15.53
CA PRO A 232 -4.07 6.75 15.48
C PRO A 232 -5.45 6.47 16.11
N CYS A 233 -5.74 5.19 16.34
CA CYS A 233 -6.85 4.56 17.04
C CYS A 233 -6.25 3.34 17.76
#